data_AF-A0A3L8PE69-F1
#
_entry.id   AF-A0A3L8PE69-F1
#
_cell.length_a   1.000
_cell.length_b   1.000
_cell.length_c   1.000
_cell.angle_alpha   90.00
_cell.angle_beta   90.00
_cell.angle_gamma   90.00
#
_symmetry.space_group_name_H-M   'P 1'
#
loop_
_entity.id
_entity.type
_entity.pdbx_description
1 polymer ?
#
loop_
_entity_poly.entity_id
_entity_poly.type
_entity_poly.pdbx_seq_one_letter_code
_entity_poly.pdbx_strand_id
1 'polypeptide(L)'
;MSATNRRHGAPDANAEAIALFAVLSLAALVLLFTWVPVHVSSWREGHEVPANPFTLVVGLVTGDVAWSSTATVAAVVLGVVVVVLAALSVAALVRLKRRRARVDSAAARMGRGREVAPTSRREVGRTAERLGVSGTPGLVVA
;
A
#
# COMPACT_ATOMS: atom_id res chain seq x y z
N MET A 1 29.15 17.83 30.25
CA MET A 1 28.20 16.77 29.86
C MET A 1 26.95 17.46 29.32
N SER A 2 26.70 17.41 28.01
CA SER A 2 25.58 18.14 27.40
C SER A 2 24.41 17.18 27.20
N ALA A 3 23.29 17.45 27.86
CA ALA A 3 22.08 16.66 27.79
C ALA A 3 21.41 16.84 26.42
N THR A 4 21.19 15.75 25.70
CA THR A 4 20.44 15.73 24.45
C THR A 4 18.96 15.92 24.73
N ASN A 5 18.45 17.12 24.44
CA ASN A 5 17.03 17.44 24.48
C ASN A 5 16.30 16.71 23.34
N ARG A 6 15.66 15.58 23.61
CA ARG A 6 14.72 14.96 22.67
C ARG A 6 13.42 15.77 22.67
N ARG A 7 13.32 16.73 21.76
CA ARG A 7 12.01 17.28 21.36
C ARG A 7 11.16 16.10 20.89
N HIS A 8 10.05 15.86 21.59
CA HIS A 8 8.98 15.00 21.08
C HIS A 8 8.52 15.63 19.76
N GLY A 9 8.95 15.05 18.65
CA GLY A 9 8.55 15.49 17.31
C GLY A 9 7.05 15.32 17.17
N ALA A 10 6.41 16.30 16.52
CA ALA A 10 5.02 16.18 16.07
C ALA A 10 4.83 14.83 15.35
N PRO A 11 3.64 14.19 15.46
CA PRO A 11 3.38 12.94 14.76
C PRO A 11 3.76 13.09 13.29
N ASP A 12 4.52 12.13 12.75
CA ASP A 12 4.83 12.11 11.33
C ASP A 12 3.50 12.21 10.57
N ALA A 13 3.32 13.19 9.68
CA ALA A 13 2.05 13.42 8.97
C ALA A 13 1.54 12.14 8.26
N ASN A 14 2.45 11.21 7.94
CA ASN A 14 2.14 9.89 7.40
C ASN A 14 1.42 8.98 8.41
N ALA A 15 1.80 9.01 9.69
CA ALA A 15 1.19 8.21 10.74
C ALA A 15 -0.24 8.67 11.06
N GLU A 16 -0.46 9.99 11.11
CA GLU A 16 -1.80 10.57 11.27
C GLU A 16 -2.71 10.21 10.09
N ALA A 17 -2.22 10.34 8.85
CA ALA A 17 -2.96 9.93 7.66
C ALA A 17 -3.29 8.43 7.67
N ILE A 18 -2.34 7.55 8.03
CA ILE A 18 -2.59 6.11 8.15
C ILE A 18 -3.65 5.83 9.22
N ALA A 19 -3.56 6.47 10.38
CA ALA A 19 -4.53 6.31 11.45
C ALA A 19 -5.94 6.76 11.01
N LEU A 20 -6.04 7.91 10.34
CA LEU A 20 -7.30 8.40 9.79
C LEU A 20 -7.90 7.43 8.78
N PHE A 21 -7.11 6.95 7.81
CA PHE A 21 -7.58 5.97 6.84
C PHE A 21 -7.96 4.65 7.50
N ALA A 22 -7.25 4.21 8.54
CA ALA A 22 -7.60 3.00 9.27
C ALA A 22 -8.95 3.14 9.98
N VAL A 23 -9.19 4.27 10.66
CA VAL A 23 -10.47 4.56 11.34
C VAL A 23 -11.61 4.66 10.33
N LEU A 24 -11.42 5.39 9.22
CA LEU A 24 -12.43 5.51 8.17
C LEU A 24 -12.73 4.17 7.51
N SER A 25 -11.71 3.37 7.25
CA SER A 25 -11.87 2.02 6.66
C SER A 25 -12.60 1.10 7.63
N LEU A 26 -12.31 1.17 8.92
CA LEU A 26 -13.02 0.41 9.95
C LEU A 26 -14.48 0.81 10.02
N ALA A 27 -14.78 2.11 10.05
CA ALA A 27 -16.16 2.62 10.06
C ALA A 27 -16.92 2.17 8.81
N ALA A 28 -16.29 2.26 7.63
CA ALA A 28 -16.87 1.80 6.36
C ALA A 28 -17.13 0.29 6.37
N LEU A 29 -16.21 -0.51 6.93
CA LEU A 29 -16.41 -1.96 7.08
C LEU A 29 -17.59 -2.27 8.00
N VAL A 30 -17.69 -1.61 9.16
CA VAL A 30 -18.83 -1.80 10.06
C VAL A 30 -20.14 -1.51 9.33
N LEU A 31 -20.24 -0.35 8.68
CA LEU A 31 -21.42 0.04 7.89
C LEU A 31 -21.76 -0.99 6.81
N LEU A 32 -20.76 -1.45 6.06
CA LEU A 32 -20.94 -2.46 5.00
C LEU A 32 -21.46 -3.79 5.57
N PHE A 33 -20.86 -4.26 6.67
CA PHE A 33 -21.20 -5.55 7.30
C PHE A 33 -22.51 -5.52 8.07
N THR A 34 -23.04 -4.36 8.45
CA THR A 34 -24.39 -4.26 9.01
C THR A 34 -25.44 -4.03 7.93
N TRP A 35 -25.17 -3.17 6.94
CA TRP A 35 -26.16 -2.75 5.97
C TRP A 35 -26.47 -3.83 4.93
N VAL A 36 -25.44 -4.46 4.35
CA VAL A 36 -25.61 -5.47 3.30
C VAL A 36 -26.38 -6.70 3.82
N PRO A 37 -26.02 -7.30 4.97
CA PRO A 37 -26.68 -8.52 5.41
C PRO A 37 -28.13 -8.31 5.84
N VAL A 38 -28.43 -7.14 6.44
CA VAL A 38 -29.80 -6.78 6.84
C VAL A 38 -30.69 -6.49 5.63
N HIS A 39 -30.15 -5.89 4.56
CA HIS A 39 -30.89 -5.75 3.30
C HIS A 39 -31.09 -7.08 2.56
N VAL A 40 -30.12 -7.99 2.67
CA VAL A 40 -30.27 -9.34 2.09
C VAL A 40 -31.33 -10.14 2.85
N SER A 41 -31.38 -10.05 4.19
CA SER A 41 -32.42 -10.70 4.97
C SER A 41 -33.79 -10.08 4.72
N SER A 42 -33.89 -8.75 4.61
CA SER A 42 -35.14 -8.05 4.33
C SER A 42 -35.74 -8.45 2.99
N TRP A 43 -34.91 -8.60 1.94
CA TRP A 43 -35.36 -9.08 0.65
C TRP A 43 -35.87 -10.52 0.68
N ARG A 44 -35.28 -11.39 1.51
CA ARG A 44 -35.74 -12.79 1.64
C ARG A 44 -36.94 -12.96 2.55
N GLU A 45 -37.03 -12.17 3.62
CA GLU A 45 -38.04 -12.29 4.67
C GLU A 45 -39.22 -11.33 4.46
N GLY A 46 -39.12 -10.37 3.54
CA GLY A 46 -40.20 -9.45 3.15
C GLY A 46 -40.51 -8.35 4.16
N HIS A 47 -39.57 -8.01 5.04
CA HIS A 47 -39.74 -6.96 6.07
C HIS A 47 -39.12 -5.64 5.61
N GLU A 48 -39.71 -4.51 6.00
CA GLU A 48 -39.16 -3.20 5.67
C GLU A 48 -37.94 -2.88 6.56
N VAL A 49 -36.85 -2.42 5.91
CA VAL A 49 -35.64 -2.00 6.60
C VAL A 49 -35.29 -0.56 6.22
N PRO A 50 -34.76 0.25 7.15
CA PRO A 50 -34.35 1.62 6.84
C PRO A 50 -33.29 1.66 5.74
N ALA A 51 -33.52 2.48 4.70
CA ALA A 51 -32.57 2.64 3.59
C ALA A 51 -31.27 3.35 4.03
N ASN A 52 -31.35 4.22 5.04
CA ASN A 52 -30.20 4.94 5.55
C ASN A 52 -29.33 4.02 6.44
N PRO A 53 -28.05 3.83 6.11
CA PRO A 53 -27.18 2.90 6.84
C PRO A 53 -26.89 3.35 8.27
N PHE A 54 -26.86 4.65 8.56
CA PHE A 54 -26.65 5.14 9.93
C PHE A 54 -27.85 4.85 10.83
N THR A 55 -29.07 5.06 10.33
CA THR A 55 -30.29 4.75 11.08
C THR A 55 -30.45 3.25 11.31
N LEU A 56 -29.97 2.43 10.38
CA LEU A 56 -29.97 0.97 10.51
C LEU A 56 -29.01 0.53 11.62
N VAL A 57 -27.79 1.07 11.68
CA VAL A 57 -26.83 0.77 12.75
C VAL A 57 -27.39 1.19 14.11
N VAL A 58 -27.97 2.39 14.21
CA VAL A 58 -28.61 2.86 15.45
C VAL A 58 -29.76 1.94 15.84
N GLY A 59 -30.65 1.61 14.90
CA GLY A 59 -31.77 0.69 15.10
C GLY A 59 -31.35 -0.71 15.54
N LEU A 60 -30.19 -1.18 15.09
CA LEU A 60 -29.62 -2.46 15.52
C LEU A 60 -29.13 -2.41 16.98
N VAL A 61 -28.59 -1.27 17.39
CA VAL A 61 -28.09 -1.04 18.76
C VAL A 61 -29.25 -0.79 19.73
N THR A 62 -30.29 -0.07 19.31
CA THR A 62 -31.49 0.18 20.11
C THR A 62 -32.44 -1.03 20.15
N GLY A 63 -32.25 -1.99 19.25
CA GLY A 63 -33.08 -3.20 19.16
C GLY A 63 -34.36 -3.02 18.32
N ASP A 64 -34.53 -1.87 17.67
CA ASP A 64 -35.64 -1.60 16.76
C ASP A 64 -35.57 -2.46 15.48
N VAL A 65 -34.36 -2.87 15.08
CA VAL A 65 -34.12 -3.76 13.93
C VAL A 65 -33.65 -5.12 14.43
N ALA A 66 -34.45 -6.16 14.16
CA ALA A 66 -34.09 -7.53 14.52
C ALA A 66 -33.00 -8.10 13.61
N TRP A 67 -31.95 -8.67 14.20
CA TRP A 67 -30.91 -9.39 13.47
C TRP A 67 -31.34 -10.84 13.21
N SER A 68 -31.62 -11.18 11.95
CA SER A 68 -32.10 -12.51 11.58
C SER A 68 -30.97 -13.53 11.36
N SER A 69 -31.30 -14.82 11.35
CA SER A 69 -30.35 -15.89 11.02
C SER A 69 -29.86 -15.78 9.56
N THR A 70 -30.73 -15.33 8.65
CA THR A 70 -30.39 -15.03 7.25
C THR A 70 -29.35 -13.92 7.15
N ALA A 71 -29.47 -12.86 7.97
CA ALA A 71 -28.48 -11.79 8.05
C ALA A 71 -27.11 -12.32 8.50
N THR A 72 -27.08 -13.27 9.43
CA THR A 72 -25.82 -13.90 9.86
C THR A 72 -25.15 -14.67 8.71
N VAL A 73 -25.91 -15.48 7.96
CA VAL A 73 -25.38 -16.21 6.79
C VAL A 73 -24.85 -15.24 5.73
N ALA A 74 -25.60 -14.18 5.43
CA ALA A 74 -25.18 -13.16 4.47
C ALA A 74 -23.90 -12.43 4.93
N ALA A 75 -23.78 -12.12 6.22
CA ALA A 75 -22.58 -11.51 6.80
C ALA A 75 -21.34 -12.41 6.66
N VAL A 76 -21.49 -13.72 6.90
CA VAL A 76 -20.40 -14.70 6.73
C VAL A 76 -19.96 -14.78 5.27
N VAL A 77 -20.91 -14.88 4.32
CA VAL A 77 -20.60 -14.93 2.88
C VAL A 77 -19.87 -13.66 2.45
N LEU A 78 -20.34 -12.49 2.89
CA LEU A 78 -19.68 -11.21 2.63
C LEU A 78 -18.26 -11.19 3.21
N GLY A 79 -18.07 -11.70 4.43
CA GLY A 79 -16.78 -11.87 5.07
C GLY A 79 -15.80 -12.68 4.23
N VAL A 80 -16.24 -13.84 3.74
CA VAL A 80 -15.44 -14.70 2.85
C VAL A 80 -15.06 -13.96 1.58
N VAL A 81 -16.00 -13.25 0.94
CA VAL A 81 -15.75 -12.47 -0.28
C VAL A 81 -14.70 -11.39 -0.05
N VAL A 82 -14.81 -10.61 1.04
CA VAL A 82 -13.86 -9.55 1.39
C VAL A 82 -12.46 -10.14 1.61
N VAL A 83 -12.35 -11.25 2.33
CA VAL A 83 -11.07 -11.93 2.58
C VAL A 83 -10.44 -12.44 1.28
N VAL A 84 -11.25 -13.06 0.40
CA VAL A 84 -10.77 -13.53 -0.91
C VAL A 84 -10.28 -12.37 -1.76
N LEU A 85 -11.03 -11.27 -1.83
CA LEU A 85 -10.63 -10.07 -2.58
C LEU A 85 -9.34 -9.48 -2.02
N ALA A 86 -9.22 -9.34 -0.70
CA ALA A 86 -8.00 -8.86 -0.06
C ALA A 86 -6.79 -9.76 -0.39
N ALA A 87 -6.95 -11.09 -0.31
CA ALA A 87 -5.91 -12.05 -0.65
C ALA A 87 -5.49 -11.94 -2.12
N LEU A 88 -6.46 -11.81 -3.04
CA LEU A 88 -6.19 -11.62 -4.46
C LEU A 88 -5.48 -10.30 -4.76
N SER A 89 -5.89 -9.20 -4.11
CA SER A 89 -5.22 -7.90 -4.23
C SER A 89 -3.78 -7.96 -3.74
N VAL A 90 -3.52 -8.57 -2.57
CA VAL A 90 -2.17 -8.77 -2.06
C VAL A 90 -1.35 -9.64 -3.01
N ALA A 91 -1.90 -10.76 -3.49
CA ALA A 91 -1.23 -11.63 -4.44
C ALA A 91 -0.89 -10.91 -5.76
N ALA A 92 -1.80 -10.07 -6.28
CA ALA A 92 -1.59 -9.26 -7.47
C ALA A 92 -0.48 -8.21 -7.26
N LEU A 93 -0.49 -7.51 -6.13
CA LEU A 93 0.55 -6.54 -5.77
C LEU A 93 1.93 -7.19 -5.64
N VAL A 94 1.99 -8.36 -4.98
CA VAL A 94 3.23 -9.14 -4.86
C VAL A 94 3.72 -9.59 -6.24
N ARG A 95 2.84 -10.09 -7.10
CA ARG A 95 3.20 -10.49 -8.48
C ARG A 95 3.70 -9.30 -9.30
N LEU A 96 3.08 -8.13 -9.18
CA LEU A 96 3.49 -6.92 -9.89
C LEU A 96 4.86 -6.42 -9.42
N LYS A 97 5.11 -6.41 -8.09
CA LYS A 97 6.42 -6.07 -7.52
C LYS A 97 7.51 -7.05 -7.96
N ARG A 98 7.22 -8.36 -7.99
CA ARG A 98 8.16 -9.39 -8.47
C ARG A 98 8.57 -9.19 -9.94
N ARG A 99 7.67 -8.68 -10.79
CA ARG A 99 8.00 -8.36 -12.20
C ARG A 99 8.96 -7.17 -12.32
N ARG A 100 8.84 -6.15 -11.44
CA ARG A 100 9.78 -5.01 -11.40
C ARG A 100 11.13 -5.35 -10.78
N ALA A 101 11.18 -6.29 -9.84
CA ALA A 101 12.40 -6.69 -9.12
C ALA A 101 13.30 -7.69 -9.88
N ARG A 102 12.99 -8.02 -11.15
CA ARG A 102 13.86 -8.86 -12.00
C ARG A 102 15.14 -8.16 -12.48
N VAL A 103 15.27 -6.86 -12.23
CA VAL A 103 16.57 -6.19 -12.32
C VAL A 103 17.26 -6.41 -10.98
N ASP A 104 18.41 -7.06 -11.03
CA ASP A 104 19.25 -7.48 -9.91
C ASP A 104 19.17 -6.49 -8.73
N SER A 105 19.02 -6.99 -7.50
CA SER A 105 19.05 -6.16 -6.30
C SER A 105 20.34 -5.32 -6.18
N ALA A 106 21.41 -5.77 -6.85
CA ALA A 106 22.67 -5.05 -6.99
C ALA A 106 22.60 -3.85 -7.96
N ALA A 107 21.64 -3.80 -8.89
CA ALA A 107 21.49 -2.70 -9.86
C ALA A 107 21.17 -1.36 -9.20
N ALA A 108 20.51 -1.37 -8.03
CA ALA A 108 20.29 -0.14 -7.25
C ALA A 108 21.60 0.45 -6.69
N ARG A 109 22.67 -0.35 -6.60
CA ARG A 109 24.01 0.06 -6.15
C ARG A 109 24.99 0.24 -7.30
N MET A 110 24.61 -0.09 -8.53
CA MET A 110 25.42 0.18 -9.71
C MET A 110 25.31 1.67 -10.07
N GLY A 111 26.46 2.30 -10.36
CA GLY A 111 26.51 3.69 -10.80
C GLY A 111 25.62 3.91 -12.03
N ARG A 112 24.84 4.98 -12.01
CA ARG A 112 23.94 5.31 -13.13
C ARG A 112 24.76 5.65 -14.37
N GLY A 113 24.19 5.52 -15.58
CA GLY A 113 24.93 5.71 -16.84
C GLY A 113 25.78 6.99 -16.92
N ARG A 114 25.36 8.10 -16.29
CA ARG A 114 26.15 9.34 -16.19
C ARG A 114 27.34 9.28 -15.23
N GLU A 115 27.26 8.45 -14.19
CA GLU A 115 28.28 8.26 -13.15
C GLU A 115 29.39 7.31 -13.64
N VAL A 116 29.05 6.33 -14.50
CA VAL A 116 30.03 5.46 -15.17
C VAL A 116 30.55 6.03 -16.50
N ALA A 117 29.88 7.01 -17.10
CA ALA A 117 30.32 7.67 -18.34
C ALA A 117 31.78 8.19 -18.33
N PRO A 118 32.30 8.77 -17.23
CA PRO A 118 33.69 9.25 -17.17
C PRO A 118 34.74 8.14 -17.28
N THR A 119 34.37 6.89 -16.98
CA THR A 119 35.25 5.72 -17.10
C THR A 119 35.23 5.11 -18.51
N SER A 120 34.38 5.63 -19.40
CA SER A 120 34.33 5.15 -20.78
C SER A 120 35.62 5.52 -21.52
N ARG A 121 36.08 4.63 -22.43
CA ARG A 121 37.28 4.88 -23.26
C ARG A 121 37.27 6.25 -23.95
N ARG A 122 36.09 6.73 -24.35
CA ARG A 122 35.92 8.02 -25.01
C ARG A 122 36.21 9.20 -24.08
N GLU A 123 35.64 9.20 -22.87
CA GLU A 123 35.84 10.28 -21.89
C GLU A 123 37.25 10.23 -21.28
N VAL A 124 37.78 9.04 -21.07
CA VAL A 124 39.19 8.83 -20.68
C VAL A 124 40.14 9.34 -21.77
N GLY A 125 39.87 9.05 -23.04
CA GLY A 125 40.65 9.54 -24.18
C GLY A 125 40.66 11.06 -24.30
N ARG A 126 39.50 11.71 -24.17
CA ARG A 126 39.41 13.19 -24.14
C ARG A 126 40.19 13.79 -22.99
N THR A 127 40.15 13.17 -21.82
CA THR A 127 40.90 13.63 -20.66
C THR A 127 42.40 13.45 -20.89
N ALA A 128 42.83 12.34 -21.49
CA ALA A 128 44.22 12.09 -21.86
C ALA A 128 44.76 13.11 -22.88
N GLU A 129 43.97 13.42 -23.93
CA GLU A 129 44.32 14.46 -24.91
C GLU A 129 44.45 15.85 -24.27
N ARG A 130 43.53 16.22 -23.38
CA ARG A 130 43.61 17.48 -22.61
C ARG A 130 44.84 17.56 -21.72
N LEU A 131 45.31 16.43 -21.23
CA LEU A 131 46.52 16.31 -20.41
C LEU A 131 47.79 16.14 -21.25
N GLY A 132 47.69 16.19 -22.59
CA GLY A 132 48.84 16.08 -23.49
C GLY A 132 49.41 14.68 -23.65
N VAL A 133 48.69 13.64 -23.24
CA VAL A 133 49.11 12.24 -23.40
C VAL A 133 48.70 11.75 -24.78
N SER A 134 49.67 11.62 -25.68
CA SER A 134 49.51 11.06 -27.02
C SER A 134 49.80 9.56 -27.01
N GLY A 135 48.76 8.72 -27.17
CA GLY A 135 48.89 7.26 -27.21
C GLY A 135 47.76 6.53 -26.47
N THR A 136 48.05 5.32 -25.95
CA THR A 136 47.08 4.52 -25.21
C THR A 136 46.76 5.17 -23.85
N PRO A 137 45.49 5.49 -23.55
CA PRO A 137 45.11 6.03 -22.25
C PRO A 137 45.32 4.97 -21.15
N GLY A 138 46.27 5.22 -20.24
CA GLY A 138 46.60 4.34 -19.12
C GLY A 138 48.09 4.24 -18.85
N LEU A 139 48.46 3.56 -17.77
CA LEU A 139 49.84 3.18 -17.48
C LEU A 139 50.12 1.82 -18.14
N VAL A 140 51.15 1.75 -18.98
CA VAL A 140 51.63 0.48 -19.52
C VAL A 140 52.51 -0.15 -18.44
N VAL A 141 52.02 -1.20 -17.79
CA VAL A 141 52.82 -1.99 -16.84
C VAL A 141 53.40 -3.17 -17.62
N ALA A 142 54.72 -3.21 -17.73
CA ALA A 142 55.48 -4.30 -18.35
C ALA A 142 55.71 -5.44 -17.37
#